data_AF-A0A963Q8W2-F1
#
_entry.id   AF-A0A963Q8W2-F1
#
_cell.length_a   1.000
_cell.length_b   1.000
_cell.length_c   1.000
_cell.angle_alpha   90.00
_cell.angle_beta   90.00
_cell.angle_gamma   90.00
#
_symmetry.space_group_name_H-M   'P 1'
#
loop_
_entity.id
_entity.type
_entity.pdbx_description
1 polymer ?
#
loop_
_entity_poly.entity_id
_entity_poly.type
_entity_poly.pdbx_seq_one_letter_code
_entity_poly.pdbx_strand_id
1 'polypeptide(L)'
;MATIMTPEFWLALSQIILINIVLSGDNAVVIALASRSLPPSQQKKAILFGSVGAIVLRVVLTFFAIYLLSLPYLKLVGAALLLWIGIGLLSGDDEGGDLEGHSNLFAAIKTIIVADLVMSLDNVIGVAAAAKGDIVLLVVGLVISIPLIIYGST
;
A
#
# COMPACT_ATOMS: atom_id res chain seq x y z
N MET A 1 -0.34 -7.84 28.16
CA MET A 1 -1.58 -8.62 27.95
C MET A 1 -2.87 -7.85 28.26
N ALA A 2 -2.86 -6.78 29.05
CA ALA A 2 -4.07 -5.96 29.30
C ALA A 2 -4.52 -5.08 28.10
N THR A 3 -3.64 -4.87 27.11
CA THR A 3 -3.89 -3.95 25.97
C THR A 3 -4.82 -4.51 24.88
N ILE A 4 -4.90 -5.83 24.73
CA ILE A 4 -5.66 -6.50 23.66
C ILE A 4 -7.16 -6.65 23.95
N MET A 5 -7.59 -6.41 25.19
CA MET A 5 -9.01 -6.48 25.58
C MET A 5 -9.68 -5.11 25.67
N THR A 6 -8.95 -4.04 25.36
CA THR A 6 -9.51 -2.69 25.44
C THR A 6 -10.27 -2.33 24.15
N PRO A 7 -11.39 -1.60 24.24
CA PRO A 7 -12.14 -1.16 23.05
C PRO A 7 -11.29 -0.37 22.06
N GLU A 8 -10.30 0.39 22.55
CA GLU A 8 -9.41 1.21 21.74
C GLU A 8 -8.54 0.36 20.82
N PHE A 9 -8.07 -0.79 21.29
CA PHE A 9 -7.30 -1.73 20.48
C PHE A 9 -8.14 -2.26 19.30
N TRP A 10 -9.35 -2.72 19.59
CA TRP A 10 -10.25 -3.25 18.55
C TRP A 10 -10.70 -2.19 17.56
N LEU A 11 -10.92 -0.95 18.03
CA LEU A 11 -11.29 0.17 17.17
C LEU A 11 -10.13 0.56 16.24
N ALA A 12 -8.92 0.67 16.77
CA ALA A 12 -7.72 0.94 15.95
C ALA A 12 -7.41 -0.21 14.98
N LEU A 13 -7.55 -1.46 15.40
CA LEU A 13 -7.36 -2.62 14.53
C LEU A 13 -8.39 -2.62 13.40
N SER A 14 -9.66 -2.33 13.72
CA SER A 14 -10.72 -2.21 12.71
C SER A 14 -10.44 -1.08 11.73
N GLN A 15 -9.94 0.06 12.20
CA GLN A 15 -9.50 1.16 11.33
C GLN A 15 -8.38 0.74 10.38
N ILE A 16 -7.34 0.05 10.87
CA ILE A 16 -6.25 -0.44 10.02
C ILE A 16 -6.76 -1.42 8.96
N ILE A 17 -7.64 -2.36 9.36
CA ILE A 17 -8.23 -3.31 8.42
C ILE A 17 -9.05 -2.58 7.36
N LEU A 18 -9.89 -1.60 7.75
CA LEU A 18 -10.69 -0.81 6.82
C LEU A 18 -9.83 0.01 5.87
N ILE A 19 -8.80 0.71 6.37
CA ILE A 19 -7.85 1.48 5.56
C ILE A 19 -7.20 0.54 4.53
N ASN A 20 -6.68 -0.60 4.97
CA ASN A 20 -6.06 -1.57 4.08
C ASN A 20 -7.06 -2.13 3.05
N ILE A 21 -8.30 -2.43 3.42
CA ILE A 21 -9.31 -2.94 2.47
C ILE A 21 -9.63 -1.90 1.39
N VAL A 22 -9.92 -0.66 1.80
CA VAL A 22 -10.28 0.42 0.86
C VAL A 22 -9.12 0.70 -0.10
N LEU A 23 -7.90 0.85 0.41
CA LEU A 23 -6.74 1.18 -0.42
C LEU A 23 -6.14 -0.03 -1.17
N SER A 24 -6.53 -1.26 -0.83
CA SER A 24 -6.03 -2.43 -1.56
C SER A 24 -6.86 -2.78 -2.79
N GLY A 25 -8.05 -2.20 -2.96
CA GLY A 25 -8.85 -2.34 -4.17
C GLY A 25 -8.09 -1.86 -5.41
N ASP A 26 -7.53 -0.65 -5.35
CA ASP A 26 -6.77 -0.07 -6.47
C ASP A 26 -5.49 -0.86 -6.77
N ASN A 27 -4.82 -1.36 -5.72
CA ASN A 27 -3.64 -2.22 -5.85
C ASN A 27 -3.95 -3.53 -6.58
N ALA A 28 -5.09 -4.17 -6.29
CA ALA A 28 -5.53 -5.39 -6.97
C ALA A 28 -5.84 -5.14 -8.46
N VAL A 29 -6.46 -3.99 -8.79
CA VAL A 29 -6.73 -3.59 -10.18
C VAL A 29 -5.44 -3.40 -10.97
N VAL A 30 -4.45 -2.70 -10.41
CA VAL A 30 -3.16 -2.51 -11.10
C VAL A 30 -2.40 -3.82 -11.29
N ILE A 31 -2.44 -4.74 -10.31
CA ILE A 31 -1.87 -6.09 -10.44
C ILE A 31 -2.53 -6.86 -11.59
N ALA A 32 -3.87 -6.84 -11.66
CA ALA A 32 -4.61 -7.47 -12.74
C ALA A 32 -4.28 -6.85 -14.11
N LEU A 33 -4.22 -5.52 -14.21
CA LEU A 33 -3.89 -4.81 -15.46
C LEU A 33 -2.46 -5.09 -15.91
N ALA A 34 -1.48 -5.06 -15.00
CA ALA A 34 -0.07 -5.33 -15.31
C ALA A 34 0.17 -6.78 -15.72
N SER A 35 -0.60 -7.73 -15.20
CA SER A 35 -0.49 -9.15 -15.54
C SER A 35 -1.32 -9.56 -16.77
N ARG A 36 -2.36 -8.82 -17.16
CA ARG A 36 -3.29 -9.17 -18.25
C ARG A 36 -2.62 -9.47 -19.59
N SER A 37 -1.50 -8.80 -19.87
CA SER A 37 -0.75 -8.92 -21.14
C SER A 37 0.15 -10.16 -21.23
N LEU A 38 0.30 -10.92 -20.13
CA LEU A 38 1.17 -12.11 -20.08
C LEU A 38 0.42 -13.40 -20.47
N PRO A 39 1.14 -14.44 -20.94
CA PRO A 39 0.55 -15.77 -21.13
C PRO A 39 -0.03 -16.34 -19.82
N PRO A 40 -1.11 -17.16 -19.85
CA PRO A 40 -1.80 -17.64 -18.65
C PRO A 40 -0.90 -18.32 -17.60
N SER A 41 0.16 -19.01 -18.03
CA SER A 41 1.14 -19.65 -17.16
C SER A 41 2.10 -18.67 -16.46
N GLN A 42 2.30 -17.49 -17.05
CA GLN A 42 3.14 -16.41 -16.51
C GLN A 42 2.31 -15.41 -15.68
N GLN A 43 1.02 -15.24 -15.96
CA GLN A 43 0.13 -14.37 -15.17
C GLN A 43 0.14 -14.74 -13.69
N LYS A 44 -0.07 -16.03 -13.38
CA LYS A 44 -0.04 -16.52 -11.99
C LYS A 44 1.30 -16.27 -11.30
N LYS A 45 2.41 -16.37 -12.06
CA LYS A 45 3.75 -16.07 -11.54
C LYS A 45 3.92 -14.57 -11.30
N ALA A 46 3.45 -13.73 -12.21
CA ALA A 46 3.51 -12.27 -12.07
C ALA A 46 2.72 -11.81 -10.85
N ILE A 47 1.50 -12.33 -10.67
CA ILE A 47 0.65 -12.03 -9.51
C ILE A 47 1.34 -12.53 -8.23
N LEU A 48 1.84 -13.77 -8.19
CA LEU A 48 2.47 -14.31 -6.99
C LEU A 48 3.75 -13.54 -6.60
N PHE A 49 4.70 -13.41 -7.53
CA PHE A 49 5.98 -12.75 -7.25
C PHE A 49 5.83 -11.24 -7.08
N GLY A 50 4.93 -10.61 -7.85
CA GLY A 50 4.57 -9.20 -7.71
C GLY A 50 3.96 -8.90 -6.35
N SER A 51 2.95 -9.68 -5.94
CA SER A 51 2.30 -9.51 -4.63
C SER A 51 3.27 -9.77 -3.47
N VAL A 52 4.12 -10.80 -3.54
CA VAL A 52 5.13 -11.04 -2.50
C VAL A 52 6.11 -9.85 -2.40
N GLY A 53 6.59 -9.35 -3.54
CA GLY A 53 7.47 -8.18 -3.57
C GLY A 53 6.80 -6.93 -3.00
N ALA A 54 5.56 -6.65 -3.40
CA ALA A 54 4.75 -5.55 -2.90
C ALA A 54 4.53 -5.64 -1.38
N ILE A 55 4.19 -6.81 -0.87
CA ILE A 55 4.01 -7.04 0.57
C ILE A 55 5.30 -6.76 1.35
N VAL A 56 6.44 -7.29 0.89
CA VAL A 56 7.74 -7.04 1.54
C VAL A 56 8.06 -5.55 1.53
N LEU A 57 7.88 -4.88 0.39
CA LEU A 57 8.07 -3.44 0.27
C LEU A 57 7.18 -2.69 1.27
N ARG A 58 5.89 -3.04 1.35
CA ARG A 58 4.92 -2.44 2.27
C ARG A 58 5.32 -2.60 3.73
N VAL A 59 5.80 -3.77 4.14
CA VAL A 59 6.33 -4.00 5.49
C VAL A 59 7.48 -3.03 5.78
N VAL A 60 8.45 -2.95 4.87
CA VAL A 60 9.63 -2.08 5.02
C VAL A 60 9.23 -0.60 5.09
N LEU A 61 8.37 -0.15 4.17
CA LEU A 61 7.85 1.22 4.16
C LEU A 61 7.09 1.53 5.45
N THR A 62 6.34 0.58 5.99
CA THR A 62 5.58 0.76 7.24
C THR A 62 6.50 1.05 8.41
N PHE A 63 7.54 0.23 8.61
CA PHE A 63 8.52 0.48 9.66
C PHE A 63 9.27 1.79 9.44
N PHE A 64 9.65 2.09 8.20
CA PHE A 64 10.29 3.35 7.84
C PHE A 64 9.39 4.56 8.14
N ALA A 65 8.10 4.50 7.79
CA ALA A 65 7.15 5.57 8.01
C ALA A 65 6.86 5.80 9.50
N ILE A 66 6.77 4.75 10.32
CA ILE A 66 6.65 4.89 11.78
C ILE A 66 7.86 5.63 12.34
N TYR A 67 9.06 5.25 11.90
CA TYR A 67 10.28 5.92 12.30
C TYR A 67 10.28 7.39 11.87
N LEU A 68 9.89 7.68 10.62
CA LEU A 68 9.80 9.04 10.11
C LEU A 68 8.75 9.86 10.88
N LEU A 69 7.57 9.31 11.14
CA LEU A 69 6.47 9.95 11.88
C LEU A 69 6.79 10.21 13.37
N SER A 70 7.86 9.62 13.89
CA SER A 70 8.39 9.97 15.21
C SER A 70 9.09 11.33 15.22
N LEU A 71 9.47 11.86 14.05
CA LEU A 71 10.06 13.19 13.94
C LEU A 71 9.00 14.27 14.21
N PRO A 72 9.29 15.24 15.10
CA PRO A 72 8.40 16.35 15.35
C PRO A 72 8.23 17.19 14.07
N TYR A 73 7.06 17.79 13.89
CA TYR A 73 6.69 18.65 12.73
C TYR A 73 6.59 17.97 11.36
N LEU A 74 7.09 16.74 11.17
CA LEU A 74 6.97 16.04 9.89
C LEU A 74 5.52 15.91 9.43
N LYS A 75 4.59 15.65 10.36
CA LYS A 75 3.15 15.57 10.06
C LYS A 75 2.59 16.88 9.50
N LEU A 76 3.10 18.03 9.97
CA LEU A 76 2.68 19.35 9.48
C LEU A 76 3.21 19.61 8.08
N VAL A 77 4.48 19.27 7.84
CA VAL A 77 5.11 19.38 6.52
C VAL A 77 4.42 18.46 5.52
N GLY A 78 4.14 17.21 5.90
CA GLY A 78 3.41 16.25 5.07
C GLY A 78 2.00 16.72 4.74
N ALA A 79 1.25 17.26 5.71
CA ALA A 79 -0.08 17.83 5.47
C ALA A 79 -0.05 19.02 4.50
N ALA A 80 0.93 19.92 4.62
CA ALA A 80 1.10 21.05 3.71
C ALA A 80 1.45 20.58 2.27
N LEU A 81 2.32 19.57 2.15
CA LEU A 81 2.65 18.94 0.88
C LEU A 81 1.43 18.30 0.22
N LEU A 82 0.63 17.54 0.97
CA LEU A 82 -0.59 16.89 0.45
C LEU A 82 -1.62 17.93 -0.03
N LEU A 83 -1.78 19.05 0.68
CA LEU A 83 -2.64 20.14 0.22
C LEU A 83 -2.14 20.72 -1.10
N TRP A 84 -0.83 20.92 -1.25
CA TRP A 84 -0.25 21.42 -2.50
C TRP A 84 -0.46 20.43 -3.65
N ILE A 85 -0.18 19.14 -3.44
CA ILE A 85 -0.42 18.07 -4.44
C ILE A 85 -1.90 18.02 -4.82
N GLY A 86 -2.81 18.06 -3.84
CA GLY A 86 -4.25 18.05 -4.08
C GLY A 86 -4.73 19.24 -4.94
N ILE A 87 -4.17 20.43 -4.72
CA ILE A 87 -4.45 21.61 -5.57
C ILE A 87 -3.86 21.43 -6.98
N GLY A 88 -2.66 20.86 -7.10
CA GLY A 88 -2.03 20.59 -8.39
C GLY A 88 -2.84 19.61 -9.24
N LEU A 89 -3.34 18.54 -8.63
CA LEU A 89 -4.19 17.54 -9.30
C LEU A 89 -5.52 18.13 -9.77
N LEU A 90 -6.13 19.04 -8.99
CA LEU A 90 -7.34 19.75 -9.42
C LEU A 90 -7.10 20.73 -10.57
N SER A 91 -5.84 21.11 -10.80
CA SER A 91 -5.44 22.05 -11.85
C SER A 91 -5.17 21.36 -13.19
N GLY A 92 -5.24 20.03 -13.26
CA GLY A 92 -5.28 19.26 -14.51
C GLY A 92 -3.93 19.04 -15.20
N ASP A 93 -2.81 19.16 -14.49
CA ASP A 93 -1.47 18.85 -15.03
C ASP A 93 -1.23 17.32 -15.00
N ASP A 94 -1.79 16.61 -15.99
CA ASP A 94 -1.49 15.19 -16.25
C ASP A 94 -0.23 15.08 -17.14
N GLU A 95 0.95 14.91 -16.52
CA GLU A 95 2.13 14.38 -17.22
C GLU A 95 1.98 12.86 -17.38
N GLY A 96 1.22 12.47 -18.40
CA GLY A 96 1.04 11.08 -18.82
C GLY A 96 2.34 10.48 -19.36
N GLY A 97 3.02 9.69 -18.53
CA GLY A 97 4.15 8.86 -18.95
C GLY A 97 3.68 7.64 -19.74
N ASP A 98 3.96 7.64 -21.03
CA ASP A 98 3.74 6.50 -21.93
C ASP A 98 4.61 5.29 -21.49
N LEU A 99 3.97 4.17 -21.15
CA LEU A 99 4.66 2.91 -20.86
C LEU A 99 4.67 2.05 -22.13
N GLU A 100 5.66 2.28 -22.99
CA GLU A 100 5.91 1.48 -24.19
C GLU A 100 6.35 0.04 -23.85
N GLY A 101 5.53 -0.93 -24.28
CA GLY A 101 5.94 -1.96 -25.24
C GLY A 101 6.83 -3.12 -24.76
N HIS A 102 6.23 -4.33 -24.79
CA HIS A 102 6.79 -5.69 -24.66
C HIS A 102 6.86 -6.23 -23.21
N SER A 103 5.70 -6.67 -22.71
CA SER A 103 5.53 -7.26 -21.38
C SER A 103 6.21 -8.63 -21.26
N ASN A 104 7.45 -8.62 -20.80
CA ASN A 104 8.06 -9.79 -20.17
C ASN A 104 7.62 -9.87 -18.70
N LEU A 105 7.63 -11.09 -18.13
CA LEU A 105 7.26 -11.33 -16.71
C LEU A 105 7.94 -10.34 -15.74
N PHE A 106 9.22 -10.03 -15.98
CA PHE A 106 9.97 -9.07 -15.17
C PHE A 106 9.42 -7.64 -15.25
N ALA A 107 8.98 -7.20 -16.44
CA ALA A 107 8.38 -5.89 -16.63
C ALA A 107 7.06 -5.78 -15.86
N ALA A 108 6.21 -6.82 -15.92
CA ALA A 108 4.97 -6.86 -15.15
C ALA A 108 5.22 -6.81 -13.63
N ILE A 109 6.18 -7.60 -13.12
CA ILE A 109 6.56 -7.57 -11.71
C ILE A 109 7.08 -6.19 -11.31
N LYS A 110 7.92 -5.56 -12.13
CA LYS A 110 8.44 -4.22 -11.87
C LYS A 110 7.30 -3.20 -11.82
N THR A 111 6.36 -3.23 -12.76
CA THR A 111 5.19 -2.35 -12.76
C THR A 111 4.35 -2.54 -11.50
N ILE A 112 4.12 -3.78 -11.07
CA ILE A 112 3.40 -4.08 -9.82
C ILE A 112 4.11 -3.45 -8.62
N ILE A 113 5.43 -3.64 -8.50
CA ILE A 113 6.20 -3.12 -7.36
C ILE A 113 6.23 -1.58 -7.36
N VAL A 114 6.43 -0.95 -8.51
CA VAL A 114 6.46 0.52 -8.61
C VAL A 114 5.09 1.12 -8.33
N ALA A 115 4.03 0.52 -8.86
CA ALA A 115 2.67 0.96 -8.59
C ALA A 115 2.31 0.80 -7.10
N ASP A 116 2.66 -0.34 -6.50
CA ASP A 116 2.45 -0.55 -5.06
C ASP A 116 3.30 0.43 -4.24
N LEU A 117 4.53 0.77 -4.63
CA LEU A 117 5.33 1.79 -3.93
C LEU A 117 4.59 3.14 -3.86
N VAL A 118 4.09 3.61 -5.00
CA VAL A 118 3.42 4.92 -5.11
C VAL A 118 2.11 4.91 -4.32
N MET A 119 1.27 3.88 -4.50
CA MET A 119 -0.02 3.77 -3.79
C MET A 119 0.14 3.46 -2.29
N SER A 120 1.14 2.64 -1.93
CA SER A 120 1.33 2.21 -0.54
C SER A 120 1.91 3.30 0.34
N LEU A 121 2.54 4.34 -0.19
CA LEU A 121 3.06 5.45 0.62
C LEU A 121 1.94 6.10 1.45
N ASP A 122 0.81 6.40 0.80
CA ASP A 122 -0.36 7.00 1.47
C ASP A 122 -1.04 5.99 2.42
N ASN A 123 -1.15 4.73 2.00
CA ASN A 123 -1.70 3.65 2.82
C ASN A 123 -0.90 3.43 4.11
N VAL A 124 0.42 3.39 3.97
CA VAL A 124 1.36 3.17 5.07
C VAL A 124 1.28 4.32 6.08
N ILE A 125 1.18 5.57 5.61
CA ILE A 125 1.02 6.73 6.50
C ILE A 125 -0.30 6.64 7.27
N GLY A 126 -1.39 6.26 6.60
CA GLY A 126 -2.71 6.06 7.23
C GLY A 126 -2.71 4.96 8.28
N VAL A 127 -2.13 3.80 7.96
CA VAL A 127 -2.00 2.65 8.87
C VAL A 127 -1.08 2.98 10.06
N ALA A 128 0.06 3.65 9.82
CA ALA A 128 0.96 4.10 10.88
C ALA A 128 0.30 5.14 11.81
N ALA A 129 -0.54 6.02 11.26
CA ALA A 129 -1.31 6.99 12.04
C ALA A 129 -2.38 6.30 12.91
N ALA A 130 -3.12 5.33 12.35
CA ALA A 130 -4.14 4.57 13.07
C ALA A 130 -3.54 3.73 14.21
N ALA A 131 -2.34 3.19 13.99
CA ALA A 131 -1.63 2.39 14.99
C ALA A 131 -1.02 3.20 16.13
N LYS A 132 -0.86 4.52 15.97
CA LYS A 132 -0.29 5.42 16.98
C LYS A 132 1.05 4.94 17.58
N GLY A 133 1.86 4.22 16.80
CA GLY A 133 3.14 3.65 17.22
C GLY A 133 3.06 2.28 17.91
N ASP A 134 1.88 1.68 18.05
CA ASP A 134 1.73 0.30 18.54
C ASP A 134 2.12 -0.70 17.44
N ILE A 135 3.36 -1.20 17.54
CA ILE A 135 3.93 -2.16 16.58
C ILE A 135 3.15 -3.48 16.57
N VAL A 136 2.59 -3.91 17.70
CA VAL A 136 1.83 -5.16 17.78
C VAL A 136 0.54 -5.01 16.98
N LEU A 137 -0.14 -3.89 17.14
CA LEU A 137 -1.38 -3.58 16.42
C LEU A 137 -1.14 -3.48 14.90
N LEU A 138 -0.01 -2.89 14.50
CA LEU A 138 0.46 -2.86 13.11
C LEU A 138 0.69 -4.23 12.52
N VAL A 139 1.49 -5.06 13.19
CA VAL A 139 1.85 -6.39 12.68
C VAL A 139 0.60 -7.26 12.57
N VAL A 140 -0.28 -7.24 13.58
CA VAL A 140 -1.55 -7.97 13.53
C VAL A 140 -2.44 -7.48 12.40
N GLY A 141 -2.59 -6.16 12.24
CA GLY A 141 -3.36 -5.57 11.15
C GLY A 141 -2.81 -5.97 9.77
N LEU A 142 -1.49 -5.92 9.60
CA LEU A 142 -0.83 -6.29 8.34
C LEU A 142 -1.00 -7.79 8.02
N VAL A 143 -0.81 -8.67 9.01
CA VAL A 143 -0.98 -10.13 8.86
C VAL A 143 -2.41 -10.49 8.47
N ILE A 144 -3.41 -9.80 9.03
CA ILE A 144 -4.82 -10.03 8.68
C ILE A 144 -5.14 -9.50 7.29
N SER A 145 -4.60 -8.32 6.92
CA SER A 145 -4.91 -7.69 5.64
C SER A 145 -4.25 -8.37 4.44
N ILE A 146 -3.01 -8.86 4.57
CA ILE A 146 -2.24 -9.44 3.44
C ILE A 146 -2.99 -10.58 2.72
N PRO A 147 -3.52 -11.61 3.40
CA PRO A 147 -4.28 -12.68 2.73
C PRO A 147 -5.52 -12.14 2.01
N LEU A 148 -6.21 -11.18 2.63
CA LEU A 148 -7.44 -10.57 2.10
C LEU A 148 -7.19 -9.88 0.75
N ILE A 149 -6.04 -9.24 0.60
CA ILE A 149 -5.59 -8.58 -0.64
C ILE A 149 -5.25 -9.61 -1.73
N ILE A 150 -4.51 -10.65 -1.37
CA ILE A 150 -4.11 -11.71 -2.31
C ILE A 150 -5.35 -12.42 -2.86
N TYR A 151 -6.30 -12.76 -1.99
CA TYR A 151 -7.57 -13.38 -2.40
C TYR A 151 -8.46 -12.45 -3.23
N GLY A 152 -8.42 -11.14 -2.99
CA GLY A 152 -9.13 -10.15 -3.82
C GLY A 152 -8.52 -9.94 -5.21
N SER A 153 -7.26 -10.33 -5.41
CA SER A 153 -6.50 -10.14 -6.66
C SER A 153 -6.38 -11.41 -7.51
N THR A 154 -6.89 -12.56 -7.04
CA THR A 154 -6.84 -13.85 -7.74
C THR A 154 -8.17 -14.16 -8.41
#